data_AF-A0A142XLI3-F1
#
_entry.id   AF-A0A142XLI3-F1
#
_cell.length_a   1.000
_cell.length_b   1.000
_cell.length_c   1.000
_cell.angle_alpha   90.00
_cell.angle_beta   90.00
_cell.angle_gamma   90.00
#
_symmetry.space_group_name_H-M   'P 1'
#
loop_
_entity.id
_entity.type
_entity.pdbx_description
1 polymer ?
#
loop_
_entity_poly.entity_id
_entity_poly.type
_entity_poly.pdbx_seq_one_letter_code
_entity_poly.pdbx_strand_id
1 'polypeptide(L)'
;MRRLLGIGATVLGALGVLVCAAAIGGGWWTAVRTTDRTDRVASRLNHGLSEADVRLERVEKRLAAIRADLAEVRDEAEQLMAENPELPRVRAAIERLLDRLLPTIDRAAALADSLRAVAAGLRAVEDVVVQLGGEFEQPSRARTAADTIDRAAEVLNVPQARIDAVKSAAAVRLTRELIELVREVVAGSERLAEGLTGARREITDAHERVEQRRVQVVFWVRVAAVAHTLVWVWIGLGQVCLVGWGRRFARRAPVRSA
;
A
#
# COMPACT_ATOMS: atom_id res chain seq x y z
N MET A 1 64.25 -1.69 -26.74
CA MET A 1 63.39 -2.30 -25.70
C MET A 1 62.88 -1.30 -24.65
N ARG A 2 63.73 -0.56 -23.91
CA ARG A 2 63.26 0.38 -22.86
C ARG A 2 62.26 1.46 -23.31
N ARG A 3 62.39 2.00 -24.53
CA ARG A 3 61.43 2.98 -25.09
C ARG A 3 60.05 2.37 -25.35
N LEU A 4 59.99 1.15 -25.90
CA LEU A 4 58.74 0.44 -26.18
C LEU A 4 57.99 0.13 -24.89
N LEU A 5 58.70 -0.29 -23.83
CA LEU A 5 58.11 -0.50 -22.50
C LEU A 5 57.54 0.79 -21.90
N GLY A 6 58.23 1.92 -22.05
CA GLY A 6 57.74 3.22 -21.58
C GLY A 6 56.49 3.70 -22.32
N ILE A 7 56.45 3.54 -23.65
CA ILE A 7 55.27 3.84 -24.48
C ILE A 7 54.11 2.93 -24.09
N GLY A 8 54.34 1.62 -23.98
CA GLY A 8 53.34 0.65 -23.54
C GLY A 8 52.75 1.00 -22.17
N ALA A 9 53.58 1.32 -21.18
CA ALA A 9 53.12 1.77 -19.86
C ALA A 9 52.28 3.07 -19.92
N THR A 10 52.64 3.98 -20.81
CA THR A 10 51.91 5.27 -20.98
C THR A 10 50.54 5.05 -21.61
N VAL A 11 50.45 4.22 -22.65
CA VAL A 11 49.18 3.89 -23.32
C VAL A 11 48.26 3.11 -22.39
N LEU A 12 48.81 2.10 -21.68
CA LEU A 12 48.03 1.30 -20.73
C LEU A 12 47.49 2.16 -19.59
N GLY A 13 48.30 3.05 -19.03
CA GLY A 13 47.85 3.96 -17.97
C GLY A 13 46.79 4.96 -18.47
N ALA A 14 46.92 5.49 -19.69
CA ALA A 14 45.90 6.37 -20.28
C ALA A 14 44.56 5.64 -20.50
N LEU A 15 44.60 4.41 -21.04
CA LEU A 15 43.40 3.57 -21.16
C LEU A 15 42.79 3.26 -19.80
N GLY A 16 43.62 2.96 -18.79
CA GLY A 16 43.16 2.75 -17.42
C GLY A 16 42.41 3.94 -16.84
N VAL A 17 42.92 5.17 -17.04
CA VAL A 17 42.23 6.40 -16.60
C VAL A 17 40.87 6.58 -17.30
N LEU A 18 40.79 6.30 -18.61
CA LEU A 18 39.52 6.37 -19.36
C LEU A 18 38.50 5.36 -18.84
N VAL A 19 38.92 4.13 -18.54
CA VAL A 19 38.06 3.10 -17.95
C VAL A 19 37.58 3.53 -16.56
N CYS A 20 38.44 4.10 -15.72
CA CYS A 20 38.03 4.62 -14.41
C CYS A 20 36.97 5.73 -14.55
N ALA A 21 37.17 6.67 -15.47
CA ALA A 21 36.21 7.75 -15.70
C ALA A 21 34.85 7.21 -16.19
N ALA A 22 34.86 6.26 -17.11
CA ALA A 22 33.65 5.59 -17.59
C ALA A 22 32.94 4.82 -16.46
N ALA A 23 33.69 4.14 -15.58
CA ALA A 23 33.14 3.39 -14.46
C ALA A 23 32.50 4.30 -13.40
N ILE A 24 33.09 5.47 -13.11
CA ILE A 24 32.50 6.49 -12.24
C ILE A 24 31.21 7.03 -12.86
N GLY A 25 31.25 7.41 -14.14
CA GLY A 25 30.07 7.90 -14.87
C GLY A 25 28.94 6.87 -14.89
N GLY A 26 29.26 5.61 -15.18
CA GLY A 26 28.32 4.49 -15.12
C GLY A 26 27.72 4.29 -13.74
N GLY A 27 28.54 4.35 -12.68
CA GLY A 27 28.08 4.25 -11.29
C GLY A 27 27.04 5.32 -10.95
N TRP A 28 27.32 6.59 -11.25
CA TRP A 28 26.36 7.68 -11.03
C TRP A 28 25.11 7.56 -11.89
N TRP A 29 25.25 7.15 -13.16
CA TRP A 29 24.09 6.90 -14.03
C TRP A 29 23.16 5.83 -13.45
N THR A 30 23.71 4.72 -12.96
CA THR A 30 22.91 3.68 -12.30
C THR A 30 22.27 4.17 -11.00
N ALA A 31 22.97 4.99 -10.20
CA ALA A 31 22.44 5.56 -8.97
C ALA A 31 21.23 6.49 -9.22
N VAL A 32 21.31 7.35 -10.23
CA VAL A 32 20.19 8.21 -10.66
C VAL A 32 19.02 7.36 -11.13
N ARG A 33 19.27 6.39 -12.02
CA ARG A 33 18.22 5.52 -12.56
C ARG A 33 17.50 4.71 -11.47
N THR A 34 18.22 4.24 -10.46
CA THR A 34 17.65 3.53 -9.32
C THR A 34 16.82 4.47 -8.45
N THR A 35 17.33 5.67 -8.15
CA THR A 35 16.59 6.72 -7.42
C THR A 35 15.27 7.06 -8.12
N ASP A 36 15.29 7.31 -9.43
CA ASP A 36 14.10 7.62 -10.24
C ASP A 36 13.08 6.47 -10.26
N ARG A 37 13.54 5.22 -10.18
CA ARG A 37 12.65 4.05 -10.10
C ARG A 37 12.00 3.98 -8.72
N THR A 38 12.80 4.14 -7.66
CA THR A 38 12.30 4.17 -6.28
C THR A 38 11.29 5.29 -6.06
N ASP A 39 11.56 6.49 -6.57
CA ASP A 39 10.64 7.63 -6.47
C ASP A 39 9.31 7.37 -7.19
N ARG A 40 9.34 6.81 -8.40
CA ARG A 40 8.13 6.46 -9.15
C ARG A 40 7.30 5.40 -8.45
N VAL A 41 7.96 4.39 -7.88
CA VAL A 41 7.32 3.35 -7.09
C VAL A 41 6.67 3.93 -5.84
N ALA A 42 7.43 4.71 -5.07
CA ALA A 42 6.92 5.35 -3.85
C ALA A 42 5.74 6.27 -4.15
N SER A 43 5.80 7.03 -5.25
CA SER A 43 4.69 7.88 -5.71
C SER A 43 3.44 7.06 -6.06
N ARG A 44 3.58 5.93 -6.78
CA ARG A 44 2.45 5.05 -7.10
C ARG A 44 1.84 4.42 -5.85
N LEU A 45 2.67 3.95 -4.92
CA LEU A 45 2.23 3.40 -3.64
C LEU A 45 1.49 4.45 -2.81
N ASN A 46 2.06 5.65 -2.67
CA ASN A 46 1.43 6.76 -1.96
C ASN A 46 0.12 7.17 -2.62
N HIS A 47 0.04 7.20 -3.96
CA HIS A 47 -1.20 7.51 -4.65
C HIS A 47 -2.28 6.44 -4.38
N GLY A 48 -1.93 5.16 -4.46
CA GLY A 48 -2.87 4.07 -4.17
C GLY A 48 -3.33 4.03 -2.71
N LEU A 49 -2.43 4.28 -1.76
CA LEU A 49 -2.76 4.39 -0.34
C LEU A 49 -3.66 5.59 -0.04
N SER A 50 -3.39 6.74 -0.67
CA SER A 50 -4.23 7.94 -0.54
C SER A 50 -5.62 7.71 -1.14
N GLU A 51 -5.72 7.02 -2.28
CA GLU A 51 -7.01 6.64 -2.86
C GLU A 51 -7.79 5.69 -1.93
N ALA A 52 -7.09 4.72 -1.32
CA ALA A 52 -7.68 3.82 -0.34
C ALA A 52 -8.19 4.57 0.91
N ASP A 53 -7.44 5.54 1.45
CA ASP A 53 -7.88 6.37 2.59
C ASP A 53 -9.15 7.17 2.25
N VAL A 54 -9.19 7.82 1.08
CA VAL A 54 -10.40 8.55 0.62
C VAL A 54 -11.61 7.63 0.46
N ARG A 55 -11.39 6.40 -0.05
CA ARG A 55 -12.45 5.40 -0.16
C ARG A 55 -12.92 4.92 1.22
N LEU A 56 -12.01 4.68 2.16
CA LEU A 56 -12.35 4.31 3.53
C LEU A 56 -13.13 5.43 4.24
N GLU A 57 -12.71 6.69 4.11
CA GLU A 57 -13.45 7.82 4.70
C GLU A 57 -14.89 7.90 4.17
N ARG A 58 -15.08 7.66 2.86
CA ARG A 58 -16.42 7.59 2.26
C ARG A 58 -17.22 6.42 2.81
N VAL A 59 -16.59 5.27 3.02
CA VAL A 59 -17.22 4.08 3.63
C VAL A 59 -17.60 4.37 5.09
N GLU A 60 -16.73 4.99 5.88
CA GLU A 60 -16.99 5.39 7.26
C GLU A 60 -18.21 6.33 7.35
N LYS A 61 -18.28 7.34 6.47
CA LYS A 61 -19.43 8.26 6.40
C LYS A 61 -20.74 7.54 6.06
N ARG A 62 -20.71 6.60 5.10
CA ARG A 62 -21.87 5.80 4.73
C ARG A 62 -22.30 4.86 5.85
N LEU A 63 -21.33 4.23 6.53
CA LEU A 63 -21.58 3.36 7.67
C LEU A 63 -22.21 4.14 8.82
N ALA A 64 -21.73 5.35 9.12
CA ALA A 64 -22.30 6.21 10.15
C ALA A 64 -23.76 6.56 9.85
N ALA A 65 -24.09 6.87 8.59
CA ALA A 65 -25.48 7.10 8.17
C ALA A 65 -26.35 5.84 8.34
N ILE A 66 -25.86 4.68 7.92
CA ILE A 66 -26.57 3.39 8.10
C ILE A 66 -26.80 3.10 9.59
N ARG A 67 -25.81 3.35 10.44
CA ARG A 67 -25.93 3.16 11.89
C ARG A 67 -26.97 4.08 12.52
N ALA A 68 -27.05 5.33 12.06
CA ALA A 68 -28.07 6.27 12.51
C ALA A 68 -29.48 5.78 12.11
N ASP A 69 -29.66 5.36 10.85
CA ASP A 69 -30.92 4.82 10.35
C ASP A 69 -31.35 3.56 11.14
N LEU A 70 -30.40 2.66 11.44
CA LEU A 70 -30.66 1.44 12.23
C LEU A 70 -31.01 1.74 13.68
N ALA A 71 -30.39 2.75 14.29
CA ALA A 71 -30.73 3.18 15.64
C ALA A 71 -32.16 3.72 15.71
N GLU A 72 -32.56 4.54 14.74
CA GLU A 72 -33.93 5.05 14.62
C GLU A 72 -34.94 3.90 14.46
N VAL A 73 -34.67 2.96 13.53
CA VAL A 73 -35.51 1.76 13.32
C VAL A 73 -35.61 0.90 14.57
N ARG A 74 -34.49 0.72 15.31
CA ARG A 74 -34.48 -0.03 16.57
C ARG A 74 -35.39 0.62 17.61
N ASP A 75 -35.22 1.92 17.81
CA ASP A 75 -35.94 2.66 18.86
C ASP A 75 -37.45 2.69 18.54
N GLU A 76 -37.84 2.85 17.26
CA GLU A 76 -39.23 2.71 16.80
C GLU A 76 -39.76 1.27 17.00
N ALA A 77 -38.98 0.24 16.67
CA ALA A 77 -39.38 -1.15 16.86
C ALA A 77 -39.56 -1.52 18.35
N GLU A 78 -38.70 -1.02 19.23
CA GLU A 78 -38.80 -1.20 20.69
C GLU A 78 -40.05 -0.50 21.26
N GLN A 79 -40.40 0.69 20.75
CA GLN A 79 -41.67 1.36 21.10
C GLN A 79 -42.88 0.52 20.66
N LEU A 80 -42.86 -0.02 19.44
CA LEU A 80 -43.96 -0.87 18.92
C LEU A 80 -44.11 -2.19 19.68
N MET A 81 -43.01 -2.76 20.21
CA MET A 81 -43.06 -3.97 21.06
C MET A 81 -43.77 -3.74 22.39
N ALA A 82 -43.76 -2.50 22.91
CA ALA A 82 -44.50 -2.15 24.12
C ALA A 82 -46.01 -2.05 23.85
N GLU A 83 -46.41 -1.91 22.58
CA GLU A 83 -47.81 -1.91 22.16
C GLU A 83 -48.31 -3.31 21.78
N ASN A 84 -49.64 -3.48 21.75
CA ASN A 84 -50.25 -4.77 21.43
C ASN A 84 -50.13 -5.05 19.91
N PRO A 85 -49.34 -6.05 19.49
CA PRO A 85 -48.96 -6.24 18.07
C PRO A 85 -50.11 -6.69 17.17
N GLU A 86 -51.24 -7.12 17.73
CA GLU A 86 -52.44 -7.48 16.97
C GLU A 86 -53.23 -6.27 16.48
N LEU A 87 -52.91 -5.06 16.96
CA LEU A 87 -53.58 -3.86 16.49
C LEU A 87 -53.18 -3.56 15.03
N PRO A 88 -54.14 -3.30 14.12
CA PRO A 88 -53.85 -3.00 12.70
C PRO A 88 -52.86 -1.84 12.51
N ARG A 89 -52.87 -0.87 13.42
CA ARG A 89 -51.93 0.27 13.43
C ARG A 89 -50.47 -0.17 13.63
N VAL A 90 -50.23 -1.16 14.49
CA VAL A 90 -48.88 -1.68 14.79
C VAL A 90 -48.36 -2.46 13.60
N ARG A 91 -49.22 -3.26 12.95
CA ARG A 91 -48.88 -3.95 11.71
C ARG A 91 -48.49 -2.97 10.59
N ALA A 92 -49.27 -1.91 10.37
CA ALA A 92 -48.94 -0.89 9.38
C ALA A 92 -47.64 -0.14 9.71
N ALA A 93 -47.33 0.08 11.00
CA ALA A 93 -46.06 0.67 11.43
C ALA A 93 -44.87 -0.27 11.18
N ILE A 94 -45.02 -1.58 11.44
CA ILE A 94 -43.99 -2.59 11.12
C ILE A 94 -43.74 -2.66 9.61
N GLU A 95 -44.78 -2.64 8.78
CA GLU A 95 -44.64 -2.62 7.31
C GLU A 95 -43.85 -1.39 6.85
N ARG A 96 -44.11 -0.20 7.41
CA ARG A 96 -43.32 1.02 7.13
C ARG A 96 -41.87 0.90 7.59
N LEU A 97 -41.62 0.30 8.76
CA LEU A 97 -40.26 0.04 9.24
C LEU A 97 -39.50 -0.89 8.31
N LEU A 98 -40.14 -1.95 7.81
CA LEU A 98 -39.54 -2.83 6.81
C LEU A 98 -39.23 -2.10 5.52
N ASP A 99 -40.17 -1.29 5.02
CA ASP A 99 -39.97 -0.48 3.81
C ASP A 99 -38.83 0.52 3.96
N ARG A 100 -38.57 1.03 5.18
CA ARG A 100 -37.44 1.91 5.49
C ARG A 100 -36.13 1.14 5.69
N LEU A 101 -36.20 -0.06 6.26
CA LEU A 101 -35.05 -0.91 6.54
C LEU A 101 -34.46 -1.52 5.26
N LEU A 102 -35.30 -1.88 4.29
CA LEU A 102 -34.87 -2.47 3.01
C LEU A 102 -33.83 -1.61 2.27
N PRO A 103 -34.07 -0.31 1.99
CA PRO A 103 -33.06 0.57 1.40
C PRO A 103 -31.78 0.71 2.23
N THR A 104 -31.86 0.55 3.55
CA THR A 104 -30.70 0.63 4.44
C THR A 104 -29.83 -0.62 4.32
N ILE A 105 -30.43 -1.81 4.17
CA ILE A 105 -29.68 -3.03 3.86
C ILE A 105 -29.09 -2.98 2.45
N ASP A 106 -29.83 -2.50 1.44
CA ASP A 106 -29.27 -2.38 0.08
C ASP A 106 -28.04 -1.44 0.07
N ARG A 107 -28.10 -0.35 0.83
CA ARG A 107 -26.95 0.54 1.05
C ARG A 107 -25.80 -0.15 1.77
N ALA A 108 -26.07 -1.03 2.73
CA ALA A 108 -25.06 -1.83 3.42
C ALA A 108 -24.41 -2.87 2.49
N ALA A 109 -25.17 -3.52 1.62
CA ALA A 109 -24.65 -4.44 0.61
C ALA A 109 -23.72 -3.71 -0.39
N ALA A 110 -24.13 -2.53 -0.88
CA ALA A 110 -23.27 -1.69 -1.73
C ALA A 110 -22.00 -1.22 -1.00
N LEU A 111 -22.07 -1.06 0.33
CA LEU A 111 -20.91 -0.77 1.17
C LEU A 111 -19.94 -1.96 1.21
N ALA A 112 -20.46 -3.18 1.33
CA ALA A 112 -19.67 -4.40 1.32
C ALA A 112 -18.88 -4.55 0.02
N ASP A 113 -19.48 -4.21 -1.14
CA ASP A 113 -18.76 -4.22 -2.42
C ASP A 113 -17.68 -3.15 -2.52
N SER A 114 -17.96 -1.96 -1.97
CA SER A 114 -16.96 -0.88 -1.88
C SER A 114 -15.77 -1.31 -1.01
N LEU A 115 -16.03 -2.04 0.08
CA LEU A 115 -15.04 -2.59 0.97
C LEU A 115 -14.17 -3.66 0.31
N ARG A 116 -14.78 -4.59 -0.43
CA ARG A 116 -14.05 -5.58 -1.25
C ARG A 116 -13.13 -4.92 -2.26
N ALA A 117 -13.56 -3.83 -2.89
CA ALA A 117 -12.72 -3.06 -3.82
C ALA A 117 -11.52 -2.40 -3.10
N VAL A 118 -11.69 -1.94 -1.86
CA VAL A 118 -10.58 -1.43 -1.03
C VAL A 118 -9.63 -2.57 -0.65
N ALA A 119 -10.16 -3.70 -0.20
CA ALA A 119 -9.36 -4.89 0.14
C ALA A 119 -8.54 -5.38 -1.06
N ALA A 120 -9.14 -5.43 -2.26
CA ALA A 120 -8.43 -5.75 -3.50
C ALA A 120 -7.33 -4.74 -3.83
N GLY A 121 -7.58 -3.44 -3.62
CA GLY A 121 -6.57 -2.40 -3.80
C GLY A 121 -5.37 -2.56 -2.86
N LEU A 122 -5.63 -2.87 -1.58
CA LEU A 122 -4.58 -3.13 -0.59
C LEU A 122 -3.72 -4.36 -0.96
N ARG A 123 -4.35 -5.42 -1.48
CA ARG A 123 -3.64 -6.62 -1.96
C ARG A 123 -2.77 -6.31 -3.19
N ALA A 124 -3.28 -5.52 -4.14
CA ALA A 124 -2.50 -5.10 -5.29
C ALA A 124 -1.28 -4.25 -4.91
N VAL A 125 -1.41 -3.41 -3.88
CA VAL A 125 -0.30 -2.65 -3.30
C VAL A 125 0.76 -3.58 -2.69
N GLU A 126 0.33 -4.61 -1.96
CA GLU A 126 1.23 -5.65 -1.42
C GLU A 126 1.98 -6.39 -2.55
N ASP A 127 1.29 -6.80 -3.61
CA ASP A 127 1.92 -7.48 -4.75
C ASP A 127 3.01 -6.63 -5.41
N VAL A 128 2.78 -5.31 -5.52
CA VAL A 128 3.81 -4.38 -6.02
C VAL A 128 5.02 -4.35 -5.09
N VAL A 129 4.81 -4.34 -3.77
CA VAL A 129 5.90 -4.34 -2.78
C VAL A 129 6.71 -5.63 -2.85
N VAL A 130 6.06 -6.80 -3.01
CA VAL A 130 6.74 -8.09 -3.17
C VAL A 130 7.56 -8.13 -4.46
N GLN A 131 7.02 -7.65 -5.58
CA GLN A 131 7.72 -7.58 -6.87
C GLN A 131 8.99 -6.72 -6.82
N LEU A 132 9.10 -5.79 -5.87
CA LEU A 132 10.25 -4.91 -5.70
C LEU A 132 11.41 -5.56 -4.92
N GLY A 133 11.32 -6.86 -4.63
CA GLY A 133 12.42 -7.62 -4.05
C GLY A 133 12.56 -7.46 -2.54
N GLY A 134 11.49 -7.05 -1.87
CA GLY A 134 11.42 -7.19 -0.42
C GLY A 134 11.08 -8.63 -0.07
N GLU A 135 12.07 -9.40 0.40
CA GLU A 135 11.82 -10.54 1.28
C GLU A 135 11.19 -10.00 2.57
N PHE A 136 9.91 -9.66 2.51
CA PHE A 136 9.13 -9.30 3.68
C PHE A 136 8.63 -10.60 4.30
N GLU A 137 9.36 -11.07 5.30
CA GLU A 137 9.11 -12.30 6.06
C GLU A 137 7.80 -12.31 6.88
N GLN A 138 6.92 -11.32 6.72
CA GLN A 138 5.64 -11.28 7.42
C GLN A 138 4.50 -11.06 6.43
N PRO A 139 3.37 -11.80 6.55
CA PRO A 139 2.15 -11.41 5.88
C PRO A 139 1.91 -9.94 6.21
N SER A 140 1.89 -9.10 5.19
CA SER A 140 1.91 -7.66 5.44
C SER A 140 0.62 -7.30 6.18
N ARG A 141 0.71 -6.37 7.12
CA ARG A 141 -0.47 -5.89 7.86
C ARG A 141 -1.60 -5.40 6.93
N ALA A 142 -1.26 -5.01 5.69
CA ALA A 142 -2.23 -4.69 4.64
C ALA A 142 -3.11 -5.89 4.25
N ARG A 143 -2.55 -7.11 4.21
CA ARG A 143 -3.31 -8.35 3.99
C ARG A 143 -4.26 -8.63 5.14
N THR A 144 -3.78 -8.50 6.37
CA THR A 144 -4.62 -8.64 7.58
C THR A 144 -5.74 -7.61 7.58
N ALA A 145 -5.47 -6.36 7.19
CA ALA A 145 -6.48 -5.32 7.03
C ALA A 145 -7.50 -5.69 5.94
N ALA A 146 -7.04 -6.12 4.76
CA ALA A 146 -7.90 -6.58 3.67
C ALA A 146 -8.80 -7.77 4.10
N ASP A 147 -8.26 -8.74 4.82
CA ASP A 147 -9.01 -9.91 5.32
C ASP A 147 -9.97 -9.53 6.44
N THR A 148 -9.67 -8.48 7.20
CA THR A 148 -10.60 -7.92 8.21
C THR A 148 -11.74 -7.19 7.53
N ILE A 149 -11.44 -6.42 6.48
CA ILE A 149 -12.43 -5.73 5.66
C ILE A 149 -13.36 -6.73 4.96
N ASP A 150 -12.82 -7.80 4.37
CA ASP A 150 -13.62 -8.83 3.70
C ASP A 150 -14.53 -9.57 4.69
N ARG A 151 -14.01 -9.96 5.86
CA ARG A 151 -14.84 -10.55 6.92
C ARG A 151 -15.95 -9.61 7.38
N ALA A 152 -15.67 -8.31 7.47
CA ALA A 152 -16.69 -7.33 7.83
C ALA A 152 -17.72 -7.12 6.71
N ALA A 153 -17.30 -7.18 5.44
CA ALA A 153 -18.19 -7.15 4.29
C ALA A 153 -19.11 -8.39 4.23
N GLU A 154 -18.62 -9.57 4.63
CA GLU A 154 -19.45 -10.79 4.76
C GLU A 154 -20.55 -10.62 5.80
N VAL A 155 -20.26 -10.00 6.95
CA VAL A 155 -21.27 -9.74 8.00
C VAL A 155 -22.42 -8.86 7.49
N LEU A 156 -22.14 -7.93 6.56
CA LEU A 156 -23.18 -7.08 5.96
C LEU A 156 -24.05 -7.80 4.92
N ASN A 157 -23.63 -8.96 4.41
CA ASN A 157 -24.42 -9.76 3.45
C ASN A 157 -25.41 -10.72 4.13
N VAL A 158 -25.14 -11.13 5.38
CA VAL A 158 -26.02 -12.04 6.16
C VAL A 158 -27.45 -11.52 6.33
N PRO A 159 -27.68 -10.21 6.60
CA PRO A 159 -29.02 -9.67 6.78
C PRO A 159 -29.91 -9.82 5.56
N GLN A 160 -29.36 -9.74 4.35
CA GLN A 160 -30.16 -9.77 3.12
C GLN A 160 -30.87 -11.12 2.94
N ALA A 161 -30.14 -12.22 3.16
CA ALA A 161 -30.72 -13.57 3.11
C ALA A 161 -31.78 -13.80 4.21
N ARG A 162 -31.62 -13.17 5.38
CA ARG A 162 -32.60 -13.26 6.47
C ARG A 162 -33.83 -12.41 6.21
N ILE A 163 -33.71 -11.25 5.59
CA ILE A 163 -34.85 -10.35 5.31
C ILE A 163 -35.84 -10.98 4.32
N ASP A 164 -35.33 -11.69 3.31
CA ASP A 164 -36.19 -12.42 2.38
C ASP A 164 -37.00 -13.52 3.11
N ALA A 165 -36.43 -14.13 4.14
CA ALA A 165 -37.15 -15.07 5.00
C ALA A 165 -38.17 -14.36 5.92
N VAL A 166 -37.81 -13.21 6.52
CA VAL A 166 -38.66 -12.43 7.43
C VAL A 166 -39.91 -11.88 6.72
N LYS A 167 -39.81 -11.51 5.43
CA LYS A 167 -40.97 -11.08 4.62
C LYS A 167 -42.10 -12.11 4.54
N SER A 168 -41.81 -13.39 4.78
CA SER A 168 -42.79 -14.48 4.72
C SER A 168 -43.39 -14.88 6.08
N ALA A 169 -42.92 -14.28 7.18
CA ALA A 169 -43.32 -14.65 8.54
C ALA A 169 -44.60 -13.92 9.03
N ALA A 170 -45.26 -14.47 10.05
CA ALA A 170 -46.42 -13.84 10.71
C ALA A 170 -46.01 -12.62 11.57
N ALA A 171 -46.86 -11.58 11.62
CA ALA A 171 -46.53 -10.26 12.18
C ALA A 171 -45.89 -10.24 13.58
N VAL A 172 -46.35 -11.06 14.53
CA VAL A 172 -45.79 -11.10 15.90
C VAL A 172 -44.39 -11.72 15.91
N ARG A 173 -44.18 -12.75 15.10
CA ARG A 173 -42.85 -13.36 14.91
C ARG A 173 -41.92 -12.38 14.18
N LEU A 174 -42.48 -11.59 13.28
CA LEU A 174 -41.81 -10.59 12.47
C LEU A 174 -41.20 -9.46 13.32
N THR A 175 -41.90 -8.92 14.32
CA THR A 175 -41.34 -7.86 15.19
C THR A 175 -40.15 -8.34 16.02
N ARG A 176 -40.21 -9.56 16.55
CA ARG A 176 -39.10 -10.14 17.33
C ARG A 176 -37.90 -10.43 16.45
N GLU A 177 -38.12 -11.06 15.29
CA GLU A 177 -37.07 -11.34 14.31
C GLU A 177 -36.45 -10.04 13.77
N LEU A 178 -37.25 -8.98 13.58
CA LEU A 178 -36.78 -7.66 13.17
C LEU A 178 -35.82 -7.05 14.20
N ILE A 179 -36.14 -7.09 15.49
CA ILE A 179 -35.27 -6.53 16.54
C ILE A 179 -33.99 -7.34 16.69
N GLU A 180 -34.08 -8.67 16.60
CA GLU A 180 -32.90 -9.53 16.60
C GLU A 180 -31.99 -9.22 15.41
N LEU A 181 -32.57 -9.08 14.22
CA LEU A 181 -31.87 -8.69 13.01
C LEU A 181 -31.20 -7.32 13.14
N VAL A 182 -31.93 -6.30 13.63
CA VAL A 182 -31.39 -4.96 13.83
C VAL A 182 -30.24 -4.98 14.84
N ARG A 183 -30.34 -5.75 15.94
CA ARG A 183 -29.24 -5.92 16.90
C ARG A 183 -28.03 -6.60 16.27
N GLU A 184 -28.22 -7.62 15.45
CA GLU A 184 -27.15 -8.30 14.73
C GLU A 184 -26.45 -7.35 13.74
N VAL A 185 -27.22 -6.56 12.98
CA VAL A 185 -26.69 -5.57 12.04
C VAL A 185 -25.93 -4.47 12.77
N VAL A 186 -26.45 -3.98 13.91
CA VAL A 186 -25.76 -2.97 14.75
C VAL A 186 -24.43 -3.52 15.26
N ALA A 187 -24.41 -4.72 15.83
CA ALA A 187 -23.16 -5.36 16.28
C ALA A 187 -22.17 -5.58 15.13
N GLY A 188 -22.66 -5.98 13.95
CA GLY A 188 -21.84 -6.09 12.74
C GLY A 188 -21.25 -4.76 12.30
N SER A 189 -22.05 -3.69 12.34
CA SER A 189 -21.63 -2.33 11.96
C SER A 189 -20.58 -1.75 12.92
N GLU A 190 -20.62 -2.12 14.20
CA GLU A 190 -19.62 -1.73 15.20
C GLU A 190 -18.27 -2.40 14.93
N ARG A 191 -18.27 -3.71 14.73
CA ARG A 191 -17.06 -4.45 14.34
C ARG A 191 -16.47 -3.93 13.03
N LEU A 192 -17.33 -3.56 12.08
CA LEU A 192 -16.88 -2.95 10.84
C LEU A 192 -16.25 -1.57 11.10
N ALA A 193 -16.83 -0.73 11.94
CA ALA A 193 -16.26 0.58 12.28
C ALA A 193 -14.88 0.46 12.95
N GLU A 194 -14.71 -0.52 13.84
CA GLU A 194 -13.41 -0.86 14.44
C GLU A 194 -12.42 -1.34 13.38
N GLY A 195 -12.85 -2.21 12.47
CA GLY A 195 -12.07 -2.70 11.34
C GLY A 195 -11.61 -1.59 10.40
N LEU A 196 -12.48 -0.64 10.07
CA LEU A 196 -12.17 0.55 9.25
C LEU A 196 -11.13 1.44 9.94
N THR A 197 -11.30 1.68 11.23
CA THR A 197 -10.33 2.44 12.03
C THR A 197 -8.96 1.75 12.04
N GLY A 198 -8.94 0.43 12.20
CA GLY A 198 -7.73 -0.39 12.09
C GLY A 198 -7.08 -0.27 10.70
N ALA A 199 -7.85 -0.44 9.63
CA ALA A 199 -7.37 -0.31 8.26
C ALA A 199 -6.80 1.07 7.96
N ARG A 200 -7.41 2.14 8.48
CA ARG A 200 -6.94 3.52 8.31
C ARG A 200 -5.62 3.78 9.02
N ARG A 201 -5.44 3.24 10.23
CA ARG A 201 -4.14 3.26 10.92
C ARG A 201 -3.08 2.53 10.10
N GLU A 202 -3.41 1.35 9.57
CA GLU A 202 -2.48 0.58 8.73
C GLU A 202 -2.08 1.28 7.44
N ILE A 203 -3.00 2.02 6.80
CA ILE A 203 -2.69 2.84 5.62
C ILE A 203 -1.75 4.00 6.00
N THR A 204 -2.01 4.67 7.12
CA THR A 204 -1.11 5.73 7.64
C THR A 204 0.29 5.17 7.93
N ASP A 205 0.37 4.04 8.63
CA ASP A 205 1.63 3.34 8.91
C ASP A 205 2.33 2.88 7.62
N ALA A 206 1.57 2.49 6.59
CA ALA A 206 2.11 2.12 5.30
C ALA A 206 2.71 3.34 4.57
N HIS A 207 2.05 4.50 4.62
CA HIS A 207 2.60 5.75 4.08
C HIS A 207 3.94 6.11 4.72
N GLU A 208 4.02 6.08 6.05
CA GLU A 208 5.26 6.39 6.77
C GLU A 208 6.37 5.41 6.41
N ARG A 209 6.06 4.11 6.35
CA ARG A 209 7.02 3.07 5.95
C ARG A 209 7.50 3.24 4.51
N VAL A 210 6.63 3.57 3.56
CA VAL A 210 7.01 3.83 2.17
C VAL A 210 7.99 5.00 2.09
N GLU A 211 7.72 6.09 2.79
CA GLU A 211 8.60 7.26 2.79
C GLU A 211 9.94 6.97 3.49
N GLN A 212 9.90 6.30 4.65
CA GLN A 212 11.12 5.90 5.37
C GLN A 212 12.00 4.99 4.51
N ARG A 213 11.41 4.00 3.83
CA ARG A 213 12.13 3.09 2.94
C ARG A 213 12.68 3.80 1.70
N ARG A 214 11.90 4.70 1.12
CA ARG A 214 12.36 5.55 0.01
C ARG A 214 13.62 6.32 0.41
N VAL A 215 13.58 7.03 1.53
CA VAL A 215 14.73 7.79 2.05
C VAL A 215 15.93 6.87 2.31
N GLN A 216 15.70 5.71 2.94
CA GLN A 216 16.75 4.74 3.23
C GLN A 216 17.42 4.19 1.97
N VAL A 217 16.64 3.82 0.94
CA VAL A 217 17.15 3.30 -0.33
C VAL A 217 17.97 4.37 -1.06
N VAL A 218 17.44 5.60 -1.16
CA VAL A 218 18.16 6.71 -1.80
C VAL A 218 19.46 7.03 -1.06
N PHE A 219 19.45 7.00 0.27
CA PHE A 219 20.65 7.16 1.08
C PHE A 219 21.70 6.10 0.75
N TRP A 220 21.35 4.81 0.79
CA TRP A 220 22.30 3.73 0.52
C TRP A 220 22.79 3.72 -0.92
N VAL A 221 21.94 4.05 -1.89
CA VAL A 221 22.34 4.20 -3.31
C VAL A 221 23.40 5.31 -3.45
N ARG A 222 23.23 6.44 -2.76
CA ARG A 222 24.22 7.53 -2.75
C ARG A 222 25.51 7.11 -2.06
N VAL A 223 25.43 6.46 -0.91
CA VAL A 223 26.61 5.93 -0.19
C VAL A 223 27.39 4.95 -1.07
N ALA A 224 26.70 4.03 -1.73
CA ALA A 224 27.32 3.07 -2.65
C ALA A 224 27.98 3.77 -3.86
N ALA A 225 27.33 4.78 -4.45
CA ALA A 225 27.89 5.56 -5.55
C ALA A 225 29.17 6.32 -5.14
N VAL A 226 29.19 6.89 -3.93
CA VAL A 226 30.38 7.55 -3.36
C VAL A 226 31.50 6.54 -3.11
N ALA A 227 31.21 5.41 -2.47
CA ALA A 227 32.19 4.35 -2.23
C ALA A 227 32.78 3.82 -3.54
N HIS A 228 31.94 3.56 -4.54
CA HIS A 228 32.35 3.17 -5.89
C HIS A 228 33.27 4.22 -6.52
N THR A 229 32.91 5.50 -6.41
CA THR A 229 33.74 6.61 -6.92
C THR A 229 35.11 6.63 -6.25
N LEU A 230 35.18 6.49 -4.93
CA LEU A 230 36.44 6.47 -4.18
C LEU A 230 37.36 5.32 -4.63
N VAL A 231 36.80 4.13 -4.83
CA VAL A 231 37.54 2.96 -5.33
C VAL A 231 38.13 3.25 -6.72
N TRP A 232 37.34 3.79 -7.65
CA TRP A 232 37.82 4.08 -9.00
C TRP A 232 38.80 5.25 -9.07
N VAL A 233 38.65 6.26 -8.20
CA VAL A 233 39.62 7.34 -8.05
C VAL A 233 40.96 6.80 -7.55
N TRP A 234 40.95 5.90 -6.56
CA TRP A 234 42.16 5.24 -6.06
C TRP A 234 42.88 4.45 -7.17
N ILE A 235 42.14 3.64 -7.92
CA ILE A 235 42.68 2.90 -9.07
C ILE A 235 43.23 3.86 -10.13
N GLY A 236 42.50 4.93 -10.44
CA GLY A 236 42.90 5.96 -11.40
C GLY A 236 44.20 6.66 -11.00
N LEU A 237 44.39 6.96 -9.71
CA LEU A 237 45.63 7.53 -9.19
C LEU A 237 46.82 6.59 -9.46
N GLY A 238 46.65 5.28 -9.26
CA GLY A 238 47.64 4.27 -9.61
C GLY A 238 48.01 4.29 -11.10
N GLN A 239 47.02 4.45 -11.98
CA GLN A 239 47.26 4.57 -13.44
C GLN A 239 48.02 5.85 -13.81
N VAL A 240 47.70 6.99 -13.17
CA VAL A 240 48.45 8.25 -13.37
C VAL A 240 49.89 8.11 -12.92
N CYS A 241 50.15 7.44 -11.78
CA CYS A 241 51.52 7.14 -11.34
C CYS A 241 52.26 6.27 -12.36
N LEU A 242 51.61 5.26 -12.95
CA LEU A 242 52.19 4.44 -14.03
C LEU A 242 52.54 5.25 -15.28
N VAL A 243 51.67 6.17 -15.71
CA VAL A 243 51.95 7.10 -16.82
C VAL A 243 53.16 7.98 -16.51
N GLY A 244 53.23 8.55 -15.31
CA GLY A 244 54.36 9.38 -14.86
C GLY A 244 55.68 8.60 -14.87
N TRP A 245 55.66 7.36 -14.38
CA TRP A 245 56.84 6.49 -14.35
C TRP A 245 57.27 6.05 -15.76
N GLY A 246 56.31 5.67 -16.62
CA GLY A 246 56.54 5.33 -18.02
C GLY A 246 57.18 6.48 -18.80
N ARG A 247 56.68 7.71 -18.62
CA ARG A 247 57.27 8.93 -19.21
C ARG A 247 58.70 9.16 -18.73
N ARG A 248 58.97 8.98 -17.44
CA ARG A 248 60.32 9.13 -16.87
C ARG A 248 61.29 8.09 -17.44
N PHE A 249 60.85 6.84 -17.63
CA PHE A 249 61.65 5.78 -18.24
C PHE A 249 61.94 6.01 -19.73
N ALA A 250 60.94 6.47 -20.50
CA ALA A 250 61.11 6.77 -21.91
C ALA A 250 62.14 7.90 -22.15
N ARG A 251 62.14 8.94 -21.31
CA ARG A 251 63.08 10.07 -21.39
C ARG A 251 64.53 9.70 -21.07
N ARG A 252 64.75 8.69 -20.21
CA ARG A 252 66.10 8.25 -19.79
C ARG A 252 66.75 7.25 -20.76
N ALA A 253 66.08 6.88 -21.85
CA ALA A 253 66.65 5.94 -22.81
C ALA A 253 67.68 6.65 -23.72
N PRO A 254 68.98 6.28 -23.66
CA PRO A 254 70.03 6.96 -24.41
C PRO A 254 69.71 6.95 -25.91
N VAL A 255 69.85 8.11 -26.54
CA VAL A 255 69.82 8.22 -28.00
C VAL A 255 71.09 7.54 -28.48
N ARG A 256 70.98 6.34 -29.07
CA ARG A 256 72.08 5.79 -29.85
C ARG A 256 72.25 6.72 -31.05
N SER A 257 73.26 7.59 -31.00
CA SER A 257 73.78 8.28 -32.17
C SER A 257 74.34 7.20 -33.09
N ALA A 258 73.63 6.97 -34.20
CA ALA A 258 74.13 6.22 -35.33
C ALA A 258 75.10 7.09 -36.12
#